data_AF-A0A6A9SMI1-F1
#
_entry.id   AF-A0A6A9SMI1-F1
#
_cell.length_a   1.000
_cell.length_b   1.000
_cell.length_c   1.000
_cell.angle_alpha   90.00
_cell.angle_beta   90.00
_cell.angle_gamma   90.00
#
_symmetry.space_group_name_H-M   'P 1'
#
loop_
_entity.id
_entity.type
_entity.pdbx_description
1 polymer ?
#
loop_
_entity_poly.entity_id
_entity_poly.type
_entity_poly.pdbx_seq_one_letter_code
_entity_poly.pdbx_strand_id
1 'polypeptide(L)' 'MANFEEAEKRTLEKMICMRCNARNSKRAKRCRKCGYKNLRPKAKERRAA' A
#
# COMPACT_ATOMS: atom_id res chain seq x y z
N MET A 1 -1.84 -2.77 20.62
CA MET A 1 -3.03 -2.36 19.82
C MET A 1 -3.89 -3.59 19.63
N ALA A 2 -5.23 -3.45 19.56
CA ALA A 2 -6.07 -4.58 19.19
C ALA A 2 -5.75 -4.99 17.75
N ASN A 3 -5.38 -6.25 17.54
CA ASN A 3 -5.00 -6.76 16.23
C ASN A 3 -6.22 -7.44 15.58
N PHE A 4 -6.58 -7.01 14.37
CA PHE A 4 -7.70 -7.56 13.60
C PHE A 4 -7.20 -8.00 12.22
N GLU A 5 -6.85 -9.27 12.07
CA GLU A 5 -6.16 -9.78 10.88
C GLU A 5 -6.92 -9.53 9.56
N GLU A 6 -8.24 -9.76 9.55
CA GLU A 6 -9.06 -9.56 8.34
C GLU A 6 -9.07 -8.10 7.90
N ALA A 7 -9.13 -7.18 8.86
CA ALA A 7 -9.12 -5.75 8.61
C ALA A 7 -7.75 -5.31 8.07
N GLU A 8 -6.66 -5.82 8.63
CA GLU A 8 -5.30 -5.55 8.15
C GLU A 8 -5.09 -6.04 6.73
N LYS A 9 -5.47 -7.28 6.43
CA LYS A 9 -5.34 -7.87 5.09
C LYS A 9 -6.13 -7.07 4.05
N ARG A 10 -7.33 -6.58 4.38
CA ARG A 10 -8.16 -5.78 3.46
C ARG A 10 -7.63 -4.36 3.27
N THR A 11 -7.12 -3.74 4.33
CA THR A 11 -6.89 -2.28 4.38
C THR A 11 -5.43 -1.89 4.20
N LEU A 12 -4.50 -2.74 4.64
CA LEU A 12 -3.06 -2.46 4.73
C LEU A 12 -2.23 -3.25 3.72
N GLU A 13 -2.67 -4.43 3.27
CA GLU A 13 -1.97 -5.19 2.21
C GLU A 13 -2.19 -4.60 0.80
N LYS A 14 -1.72 -3.37 0.61
CA LYS A 14 -1.79 -2.63 -0.65
C LYS A 14 -0.42 -2.00 -0.96
N MET A 15 -0.19 -1.77 -2.24
CA MET A 15 1.00 -1.07 -2.73
C MET A 15 0.65 0.38 -3.06
N ILE A 16 1.42 1.34 -2.55
CA ILE A 16 1.26 2.77 -2.79
C ILE A 16 2.26 3.23 -3.84
N CYS A 17 1.77 3.94 -4.86
CA CYS A 17 2.65 4.53 -5.85
C CYS A 17 3.45 5.69 -5.24
N MET A 18 4.77 5.68 -5.40
CA MET A 18 5.64 6.77 -4.90
C MET A 18 5.55 8.06 -5.73
N ARG A 19 4.91 8.02 -6.90
CA ARG A 19 4.71 9.20 -7.77
C ARG A 19 3.35 9.88 -7.58
N CYS A 20 2.27 9.10 -7.50
CA CYS A 20 0.90 9.66 -7.46
C CYS A 20 0.06 9.21 -6.27
N ASN A 21 0.65 8.47 -5.31
CA ASN A 21 0.00 7.96 -4.11
C ASN A 21 -1.23 7.05 -4.32
N ALA A 22 -1.50 6.61 -5.56
CA ALA A 22 -2.58 5.65 -5.83
C ALA A 22 -2.35 4.31 -5.10
N ARG A 23 -3.44 3.71 -4.61
CA ARG A 23 -3.46 2.36 -4.05
C ARG A 23 -3.55 1.32 -5.16
N ASN A 24 -2.66 0.33 -5.13
CA ASN A 24 -2.55 -0.75 -6.09
C ASN A 24 -2.60 -2.12 -5.38
N SER A 25 -2.83 -3.18 -6.15
CA SER A 25 -2.82 -4.55 -5.62
C SER A 25 -1.43 -4.94 -5.11
N LYS A 26 -1.38 -5.90 -4.17
CA LYS A 26 -0.13 -6.44 -3.59
C LYS A 26 0.84 -6.99 -4.65
N ARG A 27 0.30 -7.51 -5.75
CA ARG A 27 1.06 -8.10 -6.87
C ARG A 27 1.27 -7.15 -8.06
N ALA A 28 0.92 -5.87 -7.94
CA ALA A 28 1.06 -4.91 -9.03
C ALA A 28 2.54 -4.65 -9.35
N LYS A 29 2.91 -4.75 -10.64
CA LYS A 29 4.25 -4.37 -11.15
C LYS A 29 4.36 -2.90 -11.59
N ARG A 30 3.21 -2.22 -11.73
CA ARG A 30 3.12 -0.80 -12.13
C ARG A 30 1.87 -0.15 -11.54
N CYS A 31 1.90 1.16 -11.39
CA CYS A 31 0.75 1.94 -10.94
C CYS A 31 -0.36 1.90 -12.00
N ARG A 32 -1.59 1.57 -11.57
CA ARG A 32 -2.77 1.54 -12.45
C ARG A 32 -3.19 2.90 -12.99
N LYS A 33 -2.74 3.99 -12.37
CA LYS A 33 -3.12 5.37 -12.71
C LYS A 33 -2.08 6.06 -13.60
N CYS A 34 -0.80 6.04 -13.21
CA CYS A 34 0.25 6.80 -13.90
C CYS A 34 1.33 5.94 -14.58
N GLY A 35 1.22 4.61 -14.53
CA GLY A 35 2.18 3.69 -15.13
C GLY A 35 3.55 3.58 -14.43
N TYR A 36 3.81 4.39 -13.39
CA TYR A 36 5.08 4.35 -12.65
C TYR A 36 5.33 2.99 -12.00
N LYS A 37 6.57 2.50 -12.08
CA LYS A 37 6.93 1.12 -11.67
C LYS A 37 7.31 1.00 -10.19
N ASN A 38 7.74 2.09 -9.54
CA ASN A 38 8.14 2.02 -8.13
C ASN A 38 6.92 2.20 -7.23
N LEU A 39 6.55 1.08 -6.60
CA LEU A 39 5.47 0.99 -5.64
C LEU A 39 6.06 0.55 -4.29
N ARG A 40 5.60 1.17 -3.20
CA ARG A 40 6.00 0.81 -1.84
C ARG A 40 4.86 0.11 -1.11
N PRO A 41 5.11 -0.79 -0.16
CA PRO A 41 4.07 -1.28 0.73
C PRO A 41 3.45 -0.13 1.53
N LYS A 42 2.14 -0.20 1.78
CA LYS A 42 1.50 0.70 2.75
C LYS A 42 2.04 0.36 4.15
N ALA A 43 2.34 1.39 4.92
CA ALA A 43 2.84 1.20 6.28
C ALA A 43 1.74 0.55 7.13
N LYS A 44 2.10 -0.52 7.86
CA LYS A 44 1.22 -1.17 8.82
C LYS A 44 1.28 -0.47 10.17
N GLU A 45 2.47 -0.01 10.54
CA GLU A 45 2.72 0.73 11.77
C GLU A 45 2.86 2.22 11.47
N ARG A 46 2.61 3.04 12.50
CA ARG A 46 2.78 4.49 12.41
C ARG A 46 4.27 4.79 12.28
N ARG A 47 4.62 5.69 11.36
CA ARG A 47 6.00 6.20 11.25
C ARG A 47 6.23 7.26 12.33
N ALA A 48 7.48 7.43 12.75
CA ALA A 48 7.86 8.55 13.61
C ALA A 48 7.44 9.88 12.95
N ALA A 49 7.04 10.83 13.79
CA ALA A 49 6.65 12.17 13.36
C ALA A 49 7.90 12.98 12.98
#